data_AF-X1NVI6-F1
#
_entry.id   AF-X1NVI6-F1
#
_cell.length_a   1.000
_cell.length_b   1.000
_cell.length_c   1.000
_cell.angle_alpha   90.00
_cell.angle_beta   90.00
_cell.angle_gamma   90.00
#
_symmetry.space_group_name_H-M   'P 1'
#
loop_
_entity.id
_entity.type
_entity.pdbx_description
1 polymer ?
#
loop_
_entity_poly.entity_id
_entity_poly.type
_entity_poly.pdbx_seq_one_letter_code
_entity_poly.pdbx_strand_id
1 'polypeptide(L)' 'EKSGQMVSGQATENLPMVQLQYNASDGTVRAVGVEGLIYGRQANLL' A
#
# COMPACT_ATOMS: atom_id res chain seq x y z
N GLU A 1 2.98 -13.18 2.12
CA GLU A 1 3.00 -13.60 3.54
C GLU A 1 3.31 -12.46 4.51
N LYS A 2 4.27 -11.58 4.24
CA LYS A 2 4.66 -10.55 5.22
C LYS A 2 4.03 -9.18 5.05
N SER A 3 3.28 -8.91 3.98
CA SER A 3 2.37 -7.75 3.84
C SER A 3 2.92 -6.41 4.38
N GLY A 4 4.16 -6.05 4.00
CA GLY A 4 4.79 -4.79 4.45
C GLY A 4 5.37 -4.81 5.87
N GLN A 5 5.43 -5.98 6.53
CA GLN A 5 5.90 -6.15 7.90
C GLN A 5 7.29 -5.56 8.08
N MET A 6 7.40 -4.63 9.02
CA MET A 6 8.68 -4.15 9.50
C MET A 6 9.36 -5.27 10.30
N VAL A 7 10.46 -5.81 9.76
CA VAL A 7 11.22 -6.88 10.42
C VAL A 7 12.10 -6.34 11.55
N SER A 8 12.65 -5.14 11.35
CA SER A 8 13.37 -4.35 12.36
C SER A 8 13.36 -2.90 11.90
N GLY A 9 13.31 -1.95 12.84
CA GLY A 9 13.26 -0.53 12.53
C GLY A 9 12.60 0.28 13.63
N GLN A 10 12.51 1.60 13.40
CA GLN A 10 11.94 2.57 14.35
C GLN A 10 10.52 3.00 13.98
N ALA A 11 9.97 2.52 12.84
CA ALA A 11 8.62 2.88 12.44
C ALA A 11 7.60 2.26 13.41
N THR A 12 6.56 3.01 13.74
CA THR A 12 5.46 2.52 14.60
C THR A 12 4.42 1.70 13.82
N GLU A 13 4.51 1.72 12.48
CA GLU A 13 3.60 1.02 11.57
C GLU A 13 4.38 0.25 10.49
N ASN A 14 3.73 -0.76 9.92
CA ASN A 14 4.22 -1.47 8.75
C ASN A 14 4.18 -0.57 7.51
N LEU A 15 4.91 -0.96 6.46
CA LEU A 15 4.98 -0.19 5.23
C LEU A 15 3.59 -0.10 4.57
N PRO A 16 3.08 1.11 4.26
CA PRO A 16 1.84 1.26 3.52
C PRO A 16 1.93 0.55 2.16
N MET A 17 0.88 -0.18 1.78
CA MET A 17 0.84 -0.98 0.56
C MET A 17 -0.19 -0.45 -0.41
N VAL A 18 0.19 -0.35 -1.69
CA VAL A 18 -0.76 -0.06 -2.77
C VAL A 18 -1.58 -1.32 -3.04
N GLN A 19 -2.89 -1.19 -2.97
CA GLN A 19 -3.81 -2.24 -3.35
C GLN A 19 -3.89 -2.28 -4.88
N LEU A 20 -3.61 -3.45 -5.46
CA LEU A 20 -3.60 -3.66 -6.89
C LEU A 20 -4.76 -4.55 -7.33
N GLN A 21 -5.38 -4.19 -8.44
CA GLN A 21 -6.35 -5.02 -9.14
C GLN A 21 -5.75 -5.43 -10.49
N TYR A 22 -5.78 -6.72 -10.77
CA TYR A 22 -5.42 -7.28 -12.07
C TYR A 22 -6.69 -7.53 -12.89
N ASN A 23 -6.70 -7.06 -14.14
CA ASN A 23 -7.75 -7.36 -15.09
C ASN A 23 -7.26 -8.43 -16.08
N ALA A 24 -7.86 -9.63 -16.04
CA ALA A 24 -7.49 -10.73 -16.91
C ALA A 24 -7.92 -10.53 -18.38
N SER A 25 -8.89 -9.65 -18.66
CA SER A 25 -9.39 -9.46 -20.03
C SER A 25 -8.43 -8.67 -20.92
N ASP A 26 -7.68 -7.73 -20.32
CA ASP A 26 -6.77 -6.82 -21.03
C ASP A 26 -5.34 -6.83 -20.45
N GLY A 27 -5.08 -7.65 -19.43
CA GLY A 27 -3.77 -7.79 -18.79
C GLY A 27 -3.36 -6.59 -17.95
N THR A 28 -4.25 -5.63 -17.69
CA THR A 28 -3.88 -4.40 -16.97
C THR A 28 -3.77 -4.61 -15.46
N VAL A 29 -2.85 -3.88 -14.83
CA VAL A 29 -2.72 -3.78 -13.38
C VAL A 29 -3.03 -2.34 -12.97
N ARG A 30 -3.97 -2.16 -12.05
CA ARG A 30 -4.42 -0.83 -11.59
C ARG A 30 -4.21 -0.69 -10.09
N ALA A 31 -3.71 0.46 -9.66
CA ALA A 31 -3.76 0.86 -8.26
C ALA A 31 -5.19 1.29 -7.92
N VAL A 32 -5.78 0.65 -6.92
CA VAL A 32 -7.18 0.88 -6.51
C VAL A 32 -7.31 1.46 -5.10
N GLY A 33 -6.22 1.50 -4.34
CA GLY A 33 -6.22 2.03 -2.97
C GLY A 33 -4.85 1.93 -2.32
N VAL A 34 -4.78 2.38 -1.07
CA VAL A 34 -3.60 2.24 -0.21
C VAL A 34 -4.06 1.75 1.16
N GLU A 35 -3.44 0.68 1.64
CA GLU A 35 -3.55 0.21 3.02
C GLU A 35 -2.44 0.85 3.87
N GLY A 36 -2.83 1.55 4.94
CA GLY A 36 -1.93 2.39 5.75
C GLY A 36 -1.90 3.87 5.32
N LEU A 37 -1.20 4.71 6.09
CA LEU A 37 -1.07 6.15 5.82
C LEU A 37 0.29 6.46 5.18
N ILE A 38 0.27 7.15 4.03
CA ILE A 38 1.51 7.61 3.40
C ILE A 38 2.15 8.69 4.28
N TYR A 39 3.44 8.50 4.57
CA TYR A 39 4.21 9.41 5.42
C TYR A 39 4.11 10.86 4.95
N GLY A 40 4.02 11.79 5.91
CA GLY A 40 3.96 13.23 5.66
C GLY A 40 2.59 13.73 5.20
N ARG A 41 1.54 12.89 5.26
CA ARG A 41 0.17 13.28 4.88
C ARG A 41 -0.80 13.15 6.06
N GLN A 42 -1.82 14.01 6.07
CA GLN A 42 -2.98 13.87 6.98
C GLN A 42 -3.99 12.85 6.45
N ALA A 43 -4.07 12.69 5.13
CA ALA A 43 -4.90 11.70 4.44
C ALA A 43 -4.27 11.31 3.09
N ASN A 44 -4.57 10.10 2.61
CA ASN A 44 -4.09 9.61 1.31
C ASN A 44 -4.82 10.25 0.11
N LEU A 45 -6.00 10.83 0.33
CA LEU A 45 -6.73 11.66 -0.64
C LEU A 45 -6.68 13.11 -0.17
N LEU A 46 -6.49 14.04 -1.10
CA LEU A 46 -6.48 15.49 -0.84
C LEU A 46 -7.89 16.05 -0.99
#